data_AF-A0AAQ4S2E1-F1
#
_entry.id   AF-A0AAQ4S2E1-F1
#
_cell.length_a   1.000
_cell.length_b   1.000
_cell.length_c   1.000
_cell.angle_alpha   90.00
_cell.angle_beta   90.00
_cell.angle_gamma   90.00
#
_symmetry.space_group_name_H-M   'P 1'
#
loop_
_entity.id
_entity.type
_entity.pdbx_description
1 polymer ?
#
loop_
_entity_poly.entity_id
_entity_poly.type
_entity_poly.pdbx_seq_one_letter_code
_entity_poly.pdbx_strand_id
1 'polypeptide(L)'
;TGSFWMIVLSRPSPGLNLCMSGSATSCEECLLIHPRCAWCAQEVRTFGRGRSLPSRCDFSQNLERRGCDVRLIESPTSSVSVLQDRPLSSKGSGSSQYDVVQIRPQKISVSLRPGAYALLVVYEETSCVFSIFH
;
A
#
# COMPACT_ATOMS: atom_id res chain seq x y z
N THR A 1 -24.00 -21.69 45.10
CA THR A 1 -23.11 -20.63 44.57
C THR A 1 -22.75 -20.99 43.14
N GLY A 2 -23.59 -20.60 42.18
CA GLY A 2 -23.38 -20.89 40.77
C GLY A 2 -22.94 -19.63 40.03
N SER A 3 -21.68 -19.56 39.65
CA SER A 3 -21.11 -18.43 38.90
C SER A 3 -21.65 -18.42 37.47
N PHE A 4 -22.54 -17.46 37.17
CA PHE A 4 -22.93 -17.15 35.80
C PHE A 4 -21.80 -16.36 35.14
N TRP A 5 -20.92 -17.06 34.43
CA TRP A 5 -20.02 -16.43 33.47
C TRP A 5 -20.85 -16.01 32.27
N MET A 6 -21.33 -14.77 32.24
CA MET A 6 -21.84 -14.18 31.01
C MET A 6 -20.67 -14.00 30.05
N ILE A 7 -20.47 -14.98 29.16
CA ILE A 7 -19.69 -14.78 27.95
C ILE A 7 -20.49 -13.77 27.13
N VAL A 8 -20.09 -12.49 27.21
CA VAL A 8 -20.63 -11.45 26.34
C VAL A 8 -20.13 -11.78 24.93
N LEU A 9 -20.95 -12.50 24.17
CA LEU A 9 -20.77 -12.63 22.72
C LEU A 9 -21.08 -11.26 22.12
N SER A 10 -20.07 -10.42 22.02
CA SER A 10 -20.13 -9.15 21.31
C SER A 10 -20.51 -9.45 19.85
N ARG A 11 -21.75 -9.15 19.50
CA ARG A 11 -22.24 -9.23 18.12
C ARG A 11 -21.29 -8.40 17.24
N PRO A 12 -20.75 -8.93 16.13
CA PRO A 12 -20.02 -8.10 15.19
C PRO A 12 -20.96 -6.99 14.73
N SER A 13 -20.61 -5.74 15.02
CA SER A 13 -21.44 -4.61 14.61
C SER A 13 -21.49 -4.59 13.08
N PRO A 14 -22.69 -4.60 12.46
CA PRO A 14 -22.81 -4.49 11.02
C PRO A 14 -22.32 -3.10 10.62
N GLY A 15 -21.07 -3.02 10.14
CA GLY A 15 -20.39 -1.76 9.84
C GLY A 15 -18.92 -1.70 10.23
N LEU A 16 -18.40 -2.68 10.97
CA LEU A 16 -16.96 -2.78 11.24
C LEU A 16 -16.24 -3.44 10.05
N ASN A 17 -15.30 -2.71 9.46
CA ASN A 17 -14.35 -3.23 8.48
C ASN A 17 -12.92 -3.12 9.03
N LEU A 18 -11.95 -3.70 8.32
CA LEU A 18 -10.54 -3.71 8.70
C LEU A 18 -10.01 -2.36 9.22
N CYS A 19 -10.37 -1.26 8.56
CA CYS A 19 -9.90 0.08 8.91
C CYS A 19 -10.62 0.67 10.13
N MET A 20 -11.88 0.30 10.33
CA MET A 20 -12.69 0.75 11.47
C MET A 20 -12.44 -0.08 12.75
N SER A 21 -11.93 -1.31 12.62
CA SER A 21 -11.63 -2.18 13.75
C SER A 21 -10.48 -1.69 14.64
N GLY A 22 -9.59 -0.82 14.12
CA GLY A 22 -8.39 -0.38 14.82
C GLY A 22 -8.58 0.81 15.79
N SER A 23 -9.79 1.36 15.91
CA SER A 23 -10.08 2.53 16.77
C SER A 23 -9.07 3.68 16.65
N ALA A 24 -8.52 3.90 15.45
CA ALA A 24 -7.50 4.92 15.22
C ALA A 24 -8.01 6.31 15.61
N THR A 25 -7.26 6.98 16.47
CA THR A 25 -7.59 8.32 16.97
C THR A 25 -6.85 9.42 16.20
N SER A 26 -5.79 9.04 15.48
CA SER A 26 -4.96 9.92 14.66
C SER A 26 -4.85 9.45 13.21
N CYS A 27 -4.46 10.37 12.32
CA CYS A 27 -4.18 10.05 10.92
C CYS A 27 -3.08 8.99 10.81
N GLU A 28 -2.00 9.15 11.58
CA GLU A 28 -0.87 8.21 11.60
C GLU A 28 -1.30 6.80 12.00
N GLU A 29 -2.03 6.66 13.12
CA GLU A 29 -2.56 5.36 13.56
C GLU A 29 -3.44 4.71 12.49
N CYS A 30 -4.32 5.50 11.84
CA CYS A 30 -5.18 5.00 10.78
C CYS A 30 -4.37 4.48 9.59
N LEU A 31 -3.34 5.23 9.20
CA LEU A 31 -2.49 4.85 8.10
C LEU A 31 -1.61 3.64 8.46
N LEU A 32 -1.28 3.39 9.72
CA LEU A 32 -0.52 2.20 10.10
C LEU A 32 -1.35 0.89 10.12
N ILE A 33 -2.69 0.96 10.19
CA ILE A 33 -3.55 -0.24 10.25
C ILE A 33 -3.37 -1.13 9.01
N HIS A 34 -3.55 -0.57 7.81
CA HIS A 34 -3.47 -1.33 6.57
C HIS A 34 -3.30 -0.42 5.34
N PRO A 35 -2.57 -0.83 4.28
CA PRO A 35 -2.35 -0.07 3.03
C PRO A 35 -3.61 0.46 2.33
N ARG A 36 -4.76 -0.11 2.63
CA ARG A 36 -6.06 0.27 2.03
C ARG A 36 -6.83 1.31 2.84
N CYS A 37 -6.40 1.60 4.07
CA CYS A 37 -7.08 2.57 4.93
C CYS A 37 -6.72 4.00 4.53
N ALA A 38 -7.71 4.87 4.68
CA ALA A 38 -7.62 6.30 4.41
C ALA A 38 -8.21 7.06 5.61
N TRP A 39 -7.78 8.31 5.76
CA TRP A 39 -8.19 9.19 6.85
C TRP A 39 -8.89 10.43 6.31
N CYS A 40 -10.04 10.80 6.88
CA CYS A 40 -10.73 12.04 6.55
C CYS A 40 -10.33 13.15 7.53
N ALA A 41 -9.62 14.18 7.04
CA ALA A 41 -9.19 15.34 7.80
C ALA A 41 -10.34 16.34 8.09
N GLN A 42 -11.47 16.22 7.37
CA GLN A 42 -12.63 17.10 7.53
C GLN A 42 -13.26 17.02 8.92
N GLU A 43 -13.66 18.14 9.52
CA GLU A 43 -14.27 18.15 10.86
C GLU A 43 -15.55 17.30 10.95
N VAL A 44 -15.64 16.45 11.98
CA VAL A 44 -16.70 15.43 12.16
C VAL A 44 -18.13 15.98 12.12
N ARG A 45 -18.33 17.28 12.39
CA ARG A 45 -19.65 17.92 12.36
C ARG A 45 -20.21 18.15 10.95
N THR A 46 -19.39 17.99 9.91
CA THR A 46 -19.75 18.37 8.55
C THR A 46 -19.93 17.19 7.59
N PHE A 47 -19.78 15.96 8.10
CA PHE A 47 -19.73 14.77 7.28
C PHE A 47 -20.22 13.56 8.08
N GLY A 48 -20.98 12.65 7.43
CA GLY A 48 -21.62 11.50 8.08
C GLY A 48 -23.13 11.65 8.23
N ARG A 49 -23.90 10.68 7.72
CA ARG A 49 -25.35 10.60 7.90
C ARG A 49 -25.66 9.70 9.10
N GLY A 50 -25.80 10.26 10.31
CA GLY A 50 -26.19 9.46 11.47
C GLY A 50 -26.07 10.15 12.82
N ARG A 51 -26.57 9.46 13.86
CA ARG A 51 -26.54 9.88 15.27
C ARG A 51 -25.22 9.55 15.99
N SER A 52 -24.33 8.79 15.38
CA SER A 52 -22.99 8.45 15.90
C SER A 52 -21.91 9.26 15.19
N LEU A 53 -20.85 9.64 15.91
CA LEU A 53 -19.67 10.27 15.29
C LEU A 53 -19.09 9.29 14.25
N PRO A 54 -19.03 9.65 12.96
CA PRO A 54 -18.42 8.78 11.96
C PRO A 54 -16.93 8.61 12.25
N SER A 55 -16.44 7.37 12.10
CA SER A 55 -15.00 7.11 12.10
C SER A 55 -14.34 7.93 10.99
N ARG A 56 -13.26 8.63 11.34
CA ARG A 56 -12.39 9.33 10.38
C ARG A 56 -11.50 8.36 9.61
N CYS A 57 -11.31 7.14 10.12
CA CYS A 57 -10.56 6.07 9.48
C CYS A 57 -11.49 5.06 8.83
N ASP A 58 -11.39 4.90 7.51
CA ASP A 58 -12.15 3.91 6.72
C ASP A 58 -11.48 3.72 5.34
N PHE A 59 -12.04 2.91 4.45
CA PHE A 59 -11.64 2.92 3.03
C PHE A 59 -12.01 4.25 2.37
N SER A 60 -11.20 4.74 1.42
CA SER A 60 -11.45 6.01 0.69
C SER A 60 -12.88 6.10 0.15
N GLN A 61 -13.33 5.04 -0.53
CA GLN A 61 -14.69 4.96 -1.10
C GLN A 61 -15.80 5.05 -0.05
N ASN A 62 -15.55 4.59 1.18
CA ASN A 62 -16.52 4.72 2.27
C ASN A 62 -16.53 6.15 2.81
N LEU A 63 -15.36 6.77 2.90
CA LEU A 63 -15.24 8.17 3.28
C LEU A 63 -15.91 9.07 2.25
N GLU A 64 -15.71 8.85 0.95
CA GLU A 64 -16.38 9.62 -0.11
C GLU A 64 -17.91 9.48 -0.03
N ARG A 65 -18.42 8.24 0.10
CA ARG A 65 -19.87 7.97 0.14
C ARG A 65 -20.60 8.58 1.32
N ARG A 66 -19.90 8.78 2.44
CA ARG A 66 -20.48 9.44 3.62
C ARG A 66 -20.55 10.98 3.43
N GLY A 67 -19.96 11.53 2.33
CA GLY A 67 -19.73 12.97 2.03
C GLY A 67 -18.36 13.62 2.34
N CYS A 68 -17.22 12.91 2.45
CA CYS A 68 -15.94 13.53 2.84
C CYS A 68 -15.37 14.16 1.58
N ASP A 69 -14.96 15.42 1.65
CA ASP A 69 -14.33 16.07 0.49
C ASP A 69 -13.09 15.27 0.10
N VAL A 70 -13.01 14.86 -1.16
CA VAL A 70 -11.90 14.06 -1.71
C VAL A 70 -10.54 14.72 -1.43
N ARG A 71 -10.50 16.07 -1.38
CA ARG A 71 -9.28 16.84 -1.08
C ARG A 71 -8.84 16.73 0.37
N LEU A 72 -9.73 16.31 1.27
CA LEU A 72 -9.46 16.11 2.70
C LEU A 72 -9.28 14.63 3.05
N ILE A 73 -9.25 13.74 2.05
CA ILE A 73 -8.95 12.32 2.23
C ILE A 73 -7.44 12.10 2.10
N GLU A 74 -6.84 11.73 3.22
CA GLU A 74 -5.44 11.35 3.31
C GLU A 74 -5.30 9.85 3.03
N SER A 75 -4.71 9.53 1.87
CA SER A 75 -4.39 8.15 1.49
C SER A 75 -3.11 8.11 0.65
N PRO A 76 -1.92 8.20 1.28
CA PRO A 76 -0.66 8.13 0.56
C PRO A 76 -0.55 6.79 -0.19
N THR A 77 -0.30 6.84 -1.50
CA THR A 77 -0.21 5.64 -2.34
C THR A 77 1.23 5.18 -2.51
N SER A 78 1.45 3.88 -2.55
CA SER A 78 2.74 3.31 -2.95
C SER A 78 3.01 3.55 -4.43
N SER A 79 4.27 3.79 -4.81
CA SER A 79 4.69 4.03 -6.18
C SER A 79 6.02 3.34 -6.51
N VAL A 80 6.14 2.85 -7.74
CA VAL A 80 7.38 2.31 -8.31
C VAL A 80 7.69 3.11 -9.57
N SER A 81 8.93 3.55 -9.72
CA SER A 81 9.40 4.25 -10.92
C SER A 81 10.76 3.72 -11.36
N VAL A 82 10.90 3.49 -12.66
CA VAL A 82 12.17 3.10 -13.26
C VAL A 82 12.95 4.37 -13.61
N LEU A 83 14.09 4.55 -12.96
CA LEU A 83 14.95 5.72 -13.15
C LEU A 83 16.03 5.48 -14.22
N GLN A 84 16.39 4.22 -14.47
CA GLN A 84 17.38 3.87 -15.49
C GLN A 84 17.09 2.45 -16.03
N ASP A 85 16.86 2.35 -17.35
CA ASP A 85 16.54 1.11 -18.08
C ASP A 85 17.35 1.02 -19.38
N ARG A 86 18.66 0.87 -19.24
CA ARG A 86 19.57 0.59 -20.34
C ARG A 86 19.24 -0.80 -20.91
N PRO A 87 19.23 -0.95 -22.25
CA PRO A 87 18.99 -2.24 -22.88
C PRO A 87 20.11 -3.24 -22.56
N LEU A 88 19.76 -4.52 -22.60
CA LEU A 88 20.73 -5.61 -22.45
C LEU A 88 21.73 -5.58 -23.62
N SER A 89 22.99 -5.87 -23.33
CA SER A 89 24.05 -5.96 -24.33
C SER A 89 24.00 -7.29 -25.09
N SER A 90 24.43 -7.29 -26.34
CA SER A 90 24.57 -8.52 -27.12
C SER A 90 25.95 -9.15 -26.90
N LYS A 91 26.06 -10.48 -27.05
CA LYS A 91 27.35 -11.18 -26.92
C LYS A 91 28.38 -10.59 -27.89
N GLY A 92 29.48 -10.07 -27.34
CA GLY A 92 30.58 -9.48 -28.12
C GLY A 92 30.37 -8.03 -28.58
N SER A 93 29.30 -7.34 -28.16
CA SER A 93 29.04 -5.94 -28.56
C SER A 93 29.65 -4.89 -27.60
N GLY A 94 30.32 -5.32 -26.53
CA GLY A 94 30.96 -4.43 -25.57
C GLY A 94 32.34 -3.99 -26.06
N SER A 95 32.53 -2.69 -26.28
CA SER A 95 33.85 -2.08 -26.55
C SER A 95 34.78 -2.13 -25.34
N SER A 96 34.23 -2.26 -24.13
CA SER A 96 34.95 -2.51 -22.87
C SER A 96 34.11 -3.39 -21.93
N GLN A 97 34.74 -4.08 -20.96
CA GLN A 97 34.03 -4.86 -19.94
C GLN A 97 33.05 -4.03 -19.09
N TYR A 98 33.24 -2.71 -19.03
CA TYR A 98 32.43 -1.80 -18.20
C TYR A 98 31.13 -1.33 -18.87
N ASP A 99 30.97 -1.55 -20.18
CA ASP A 99 29.78 -1.16 -20.94
C ASP A 99 28.75 -2.29 -21.11
N VAL A 100 29.06 -3.48 -20.61
CA VAL A 100 28.19 -4.65 -20.72
C VAL A 100 27.03 -4.55 -19.72
N VAL A 101 25.81 -4.54 -20.23
CA VAL A 101 24.56 -4.53 -19.45
C VAL A 101 23.92 -5.91 -19.53
N GLN A 102 23.94 -6.65 -18.42
CA GLN A 102 23.36 -8.00 -18.35
C GLN A 102 22.01 -8.05 -17.66
N ILE A 103 21.64 -6.99 -16.92
CA ILE A 103 20.40 -6.91 -16.15
C ILE A 103 19.75 -5.55 -16.40
N ARG A 104 18.41 -5.56 -16.53
CA ARG A 104 17.62 -4.33 -16.60
C ARG A 104 16.32 -4.45 -15.78
N PRO A 105 15.81 -3.34 -15.21
CA PRO A 105 16.42 -2.00 -15.20
C PRO A 105 17.58 -1.87 -14.20
N GLN A 106 18.42 -0.86 -14.33
CA GLN A 106 19.60 -0.65 -13.46
C GLN A 106 19.28 0.19 -12.24
N LYS A 107 18.23 1.02 -12.30
CA LYS A 107 17.81 1.85 -11.17
C LYS A 107 16.30 1.94 -11.09
N ILE A 108 15.77 1.57 -9.94
CA ILE A 108 14.35 1.67 -9.59
C ILE A 108 14.25 2.51 -8.31
N SER A 109 13.31 3.46 -8.28
CA SER A 109 12.89 4.13 -7.05
C SER A 109 11.53 3.58 -6.62
N VAL A 110 11.47 3.17 -5.35
CA VAL A 110 10.29 2.57 -4.74
C VAL A 110 9.92 3.38 -3.51
N SER A 111 8.66 3.81 -3.44
CA SER A 111 8.06 4.43 -2.26
C SER A 111 6.89 3.55 -1.83
N LEU A 112 6.97 2.96 -0.65
CA LEU A 112 5.93 2.07 -0.12
C LEU A 112 5.28 2.66 1.11
N ARG A 113 3.95 2.57 1.14
CA ARG A 113 3.17 2.72 2.36
C ARG A 113 3.42 1.52 3.29
N PRO A 114 3.47 1.69 4.62
CA PRO A 114 3.61 0.57 5.56
C PRO A 114 2.58 -0.53 5.30
N GLY A 115 3.07 -1.78 5.24
CA GLY A 115 2.27 -2.97 4.92
C GLY A 115 1.96 -3.18 3.43
N ALA A 116 2.32 -2.24 2.55
CA ALA A 116 2.21 -2.44 1.11
C ALA A 116 3.42 -3.21 0.55
N TYR A 117 3.21 -3.85 -0.58
CA TYR A 117 4.25 -4.51 -1.36
C TYR A 117 4.22 -4.00 -2.81
N ALA A 118 5.34 -4.13 -3.50
CA ALA A 118 5.46 -3.86 -4.92
C ALA A 118 6.13 -5.03 -5.62
N LEU A 119 5.65 -5.38 -6.81
CA LEU A 119 6.27 -6.37 -7.67
C LEU A 119 7.25 -5.67 -8.62
N LEU A 120 8.51 -6.11 -8.60
CA LEU A 120 9.54 -5.63 -9.52
C LEU A 120 9.84 -6.74 -10.53
N VAL A 121 9.85 -6.38 -11.81
CA VAL A 121 10.23 -7.29 -12.90
C VAL A 121 11.63 -6.94 -13.34
N VAL A 122 12.50 -7.94 -13.38
CA VAL A 122 13.89 -7.83 -13.79
C VAL A 122 14.12 -8.76 -14.97
N TYR A 123 14.81 -8.27 -15.99
CA TYR A 123 15.18 -9.02 -17.18
C TYR A 123 16.69 -9.24 -17.21
N GLU A 124 17.11 -10.43 -17.59
CA GLU A 124 18.51 -10.84 -17.69
C GLU A 124 18.85 -11.33 -19.12
N GLU A 125 20.09 -11.09 -19.55
CA GLU A 125 20.65 -11.60 -20.79
C GLU A 125 21.05 -13.09 -20.61
N THR A 126 20.33 -14.00 -21.26
CA THR A 126 20.50 -15.45 -21.06
C THR A 126 21.64 -16.09 -21.86
N SER A 127 22.25 -15.37 -22.80
CA SER A 127 23.36 -15.88 -23.61
C SER A 127 24.68 -15.99 -22.82
N CYS A 128 24.81 -15.28 -21.70
CA CYS A 128 25.93 -15.42 -20.77
C CYS A 128 25.85 -16.68 -19.89
N VAL A 129 24.66 -17.14 -19.49
CA VAL A 129 24.50 -18.35 -18.65
C VAL A 129 25.01 -19.59 -19.38
N PHE A 130 24.79 -19.67 -20.70
CA PHE A 130 25.30 -20.75 -21.55
C PHE A 130 26.84 -20.74 -21.72
N SER A 131 27.52 -19.64 -21.39
CA SER A 131 28.98 -19.52 -21.56
C SER A 131 29.78 -19.90 -20.31
N ILE A 132 29.14 -20.20 -19.17
CA ILE A 132 29.80 -20.74 -17.96
C ILE A 132 29.86 -22.27 -17.99
N PHE A 133 28.95 -22.91 -18.72
CA PHE A 133 28.85 -24.37 -18.83
C PHE A 133 29.58 -24.95 -20.06
N HIS A 134 30.48 -24.20 -20.70
CA HIS A 134 31.25 -24.68 -21.85
C HIS A 134 32.74 -24.36 -21.71
#